data_AF-A0A662DNA7-F1
#
_entry.id   AF-A0A662DNA7-F1
#
_cell.length_a   1.000
_cell.length_b   1.000
_cell.length_c   1.000
_cell.angle_alpha   90.00
_cell.angle_beta   90.00
_cell.angle_gamma   90.00
#
_symmetry.space_group_name_H-M   'P 1'
#
loop_
_entity.id
_entity.type
_entity.pdbx_description
1 polymer ?
#
loop_
_entity_poly.entity_id
_entity_poly.type
_entity_poly.pdbx_seq_one_letter_code
_entity_poly.pdbx_strand_id
1 'polypeptide(L)'
;MYSWVASLARDPDADPDPAAVICPCFLTLPTVPAPVSNPGLRERIETGGLHPRPRLDPRGVRRGLPGMAFFASASLSGSLPDEESHIWHVPSRDSRPKSRGPPSVPAFLDLDQWYFFKNQASSPGGGPMKLARVLPARRWVQVVMTLVIVAIGIQFTLWVIPHLNGRMPTVSRPPGAEGFLPIDGMMATRHLLYTGEIDPIHPAGLAIFLGICVMSVVVAKSFCSHLCPVGLVSEWLGRLGIHLVGRSLTPPKWLDIPLRSLKFLLFGFFGWAVWFAMSPREIESFLLSPYAKVVDAKMWAFFAPPSTTTIVVLAILVIGSVFVRDLWCRYLCPYGALVGVLGRFAIFKVSRDADLCTDCRACTAVCPARLPVHQLSRVSSIECTSCQDCVLACPVEGCLHIRAPRVFGGWQRWMKPVTAVAVAVGLWVVIVGGFRVTGYWHNDISEQEYNHRIQEMNSPLYSHIGGTAMEE
;
A
#
# COMPACT_ATOMS: atom_id res chain seq x y z
N MET A 1 -13.86 25.74 0.57
CA MET A 1 -12.89 25.77 -0.55
C MET A 1 -13.61 25.83 -1.90
N TYR A 2 -14.49 24.87 -2.24
CA TYR A 2 -15.32 24.94 -3.47
C TYR A 2 -16.16 26.22 -3.58
N SER A 3 -16.85 26.61 -2.50
CA SER A 3 -17.61 27.87 -2.43
C SER A 3 -16.74 29.14 -2.49
N TRP A 4 -15.49 29.07 -2.03
CA TRP A 4 -14.55 30.21 -2.07
C TRP A 4 -13.96 30.39 -3.47
N VAL A 5 -13.62 29.30 -4.16
CA VAL A 5 -13.17 29.32 -5.56
C VAL A 5 -14.32 29.68 -6.51
N ALA A 6 -15.53 29.18 -6.27
CA ALA A 6 -16.74 29.59 -7.01
C ALA A 6 -17.09 31.07 -6.80
N SER A 7 -16.71 31.66 -5.65
CA SER A 7 -16.88 33.09 -5.38
C SER A 7 -15.90 33.96 -6.16
N LEU A 8 -14.71 33.45 -6.50
CA LEU A 8 -13.71 34.16 -7.31
C LEU A 8 -14.02 34.11 -8.81
N ALA A 9 -14.95 33.23 -9.22
CA ALA A 9 -15.40 33.06 -10.61
C ALA A 9 -16.68 33.84 -10.94
N ARG A 10 -17.25 34.62 -9.99
CA ARG A 10 -18.41 35.46 -10.25
C ARG A 10 -17.97 36.83 -10.77
N ASP A 11 -18.53 37.19 -11.91
CA ASP A 11 -18.40 38.48 -12.57
C ASP A 11 -18.98 39.59 -11.66
N PRO A 12 -18.22 40.65 -11.33
CA PRO A 12 -18.73 41.78 -10.53
C PRO A 12 -19.81 42.61 -11.24
N ASP A 13 -20.02 42.44 -12.55
CA ASP A 13 -20.96 43.23 -13.35
C ASP A 13 -22.27 42.50 -13.73
N ALA A 14 -22.55 41.34 -13.13
CA ALA A 14 -23.80 40.60 -13.39
C ALA A 14 -24.99 41.18 -12.60
N ASP A 15 -25.89 41.87 -13.31
CA ASP A 15 -27.16 42.43 -12.81
C ASP A 15 -28.09 41.30 -12.27
N PRO A 16 -28.69 41.43 -11.06
CA PRO A 16 -29.52 40.38 -10.48
C PRO A 16 -30.93 40.36 -11.08
N ASP A 17 -31.31 39.25 -11.71
CA ASP A 17 -32.69 38.94 -12.12
C ASP A 17 -33.61 38.80 -10.87
N PRO A 18 -34.71 39.58 -10.75
CA PRO A 18 -35.56 39.64 -9.56
C PRO A 18 -36.66 38.56 -9.51
N ALA A 19 -36.37 37.33 -9.93
CA ALA A 19 -37.39 36.26 -10.04
C ALA A 19 -37.16 35.00 -9.18
N ALA A 20 -36.45 35.10 -8.05
CA ALA A 20 -36.29 33.96 -7.13
C ALA A 20 -36.46 34.33 -5.65
N VAL A 21 -37.67 34.74 -5.29
CA VAL A 21 -38.12 34.92 -3.90
C VAL A 21 -39.09 33.78 -3.53
N ILE A 22 -38.61 32.88 -2.66
CA ILE A 22 -39.32 32.19 -1.57
C ILE A 22 -40.61 31.41 -1.89
N CYS A 23 -40.59 30.08 -1.67
CA CYS A 23 -41.55 29.45 -0.75
C CYS A 23 -41.11 28.03 -0.29
N PRO A 24 -41.17 27.71 1.02
CA PRO A 24 -40.85 26.42 1.61
C PRO A 24 -42.10 25.52 1.79
N CYS A 25 -41.85 24.25 2.13
CA CYS A 25 -42.71 23.27 2.83
C CYS A 25 -43.24 22.05 2.07
N PHE A 26 -43.33 20.97 2.87
CA PHE A 26 -43.98 19.66 2.72
C PHE A 26 -43.19 18.53 2.05
N LEU A 27 -42.62 17.59 2.81
CA LEU A 27 -43.26 16.44 3.50
C LEU A 27 -44.09 15.57 2.55
N THR A 28 -43.44 14.63 1.87
CA THR A 28 -43.97 13.29 1.57
C THR A 28 -42.81 12.32 1.30
N LEU A 29 -42.71 11.29 2.13
CA LEU A 29 -41.95 10.07 1.86
C LEU A 29 -42.67 9.27 0.77
N PRO A 30 -41.98 8.68 -0.23
CA PRO A 30 -42.54 7.57 -0.96
C PRO A 30 -42.09 6.24 -0.36
N THR A 31 -43.10 5.42 -0.14
CA THR A 31 -43.14 4.04 0.31
C THR A 31 -42.34 3.08 -0.57
N VAL A 32 -41.65 2.12 0.06
CA VAL A 32 -41.01 0.96 -0.55
C VAL A 32 -42.06 -0.09 -0.93
N PRO A 33 -42.13 -0.61 -2.17
CA PRO A 33 -42.91 -1.80 -2.47
C PRO A 33 -42.12 -3.09 -2.18
N ALA A 34 -42.82 -4.06 -1.59
CA ALA A 34 -42.34 -5.39 -1.23
C ALA A 34 -42.10 -6.31 -2.45
N PRO A 35 -41.27 -7.37 -2.32
CA PRO A 35 -40.98 -8.27 -3.44
C PRO A 35 -42.13 -9.25 -3.73
N VAL A 36 -42.40 -9.41 -5.01
CA VAL A 36 -43.39 -10.33 -5.61
C VAL A 36 -42.92 -11.79 -5.45
N SER A 37 -43.77 -12.60 -4.84
CA SER A 37 -43.65 -14.07 -4.75
C SER A 37 -44.10 -14.73 -6.05
N ASN A 38 -43.27 -15.62 -6.62
CA ASN A 38 -43.64 -16.46 -7.75
C ASN A 38 -44.04 -17.88 -7.24
N PRO A 39 -45.29 -18.34 -7.44
CA PRO A 39 -45.73 -19.67 -7.03
C PRO A 39 -45.59 -20.64 -8.21
N GLY A 40 -44.72 -21.65 -8.08
CA GLY A 40 -44.59 -22.69 -9.09
C GLY A 40 -43.79 -23.88 -8.59
N LEU A 41 -44.48 -25.03 -8.53
CA LEU A 41 -43.96 -26.39 -8.29
C LEU A 41 -43.64 -26.78 -6.83
N ARG A 42 -44.73 -26.99 -6.07
CA ARG A 42 -44.83 -28.12 -5.14
C ARG A 42 -45.55 -29.28 -5.86
N GLU A 43 -45.19 -30.49 -5.44
CA GLU A 43 -45.81 -31.80 -5.70
C GLU A 43 -45.45 -32.55 -7.00
N ARG A 44 -44.49 -33.46 -6.86
CA ARG A 44 -44.63 -34.82 -7.38
C ARG A 44 -44.01 -35.83 -6.40
N ILE A 45 -44.88 -36.31 -5.52
CA ILE A 45 -45.14 -37.72 -5.16
C ILE A 45 -43.94 -38.62 -4.80
N GLU A 46 -44.01 -39.05 -3.55
CA GLU A 46 -43.35 -40.18 -2.89
C GLU A 46 -43.41 -41.48 -3.71
N THR A 47 -42.34 -42.28 -3.68
CA THR A 47 -42.37 -43.70 -3.26
C THR A 47 -41.00 -44.36 -3.40
N GLY A 48 -40.56 -45.03 -2.33
CA GLY A 48 -39.84 -46.31 -2.41
C GLY A 48 -38.31 -46.29 -2.32
N GLY A 49 -37.78 -46.93 -1.27
CA GLY A 49 -36.50 -47.66 -1.38
C GLY A 49 -35.50 -47.44 -0.27
N LEU A 50 -35.42 -48.40 0.65
CA LEU A 50 -34.50 -48.48 1.79
C LEU A 50 -33.05 -48.87 1.43
N HIS A 51 -32.15 -48.58 2.39
CA HIS A 51 -30.87 -49.27 2.73
C HIS A 51 -29.54 -48.77 2.10
N PRO A 52 -28.37 -48.98 2.77
CA PRO A 52 -27.93 -48.22 3.95
C PRO A 52 -26.46 -47.72 3.85
N ARG A 53 -26.06 -46.84 4.77
CA ARG A 53 -24.65 -46.41 4.96
C ARG A 53 -23.79 -47.53 5.56
N PRO A 54 -22.51 -47.68 5.20
CA PRO A 54 -21.57 -48.42 6.04
C PRO A 54 -20.84 -47.48 7.01
N ARG A 55 -20.97 -47.77 8.31
CA ARG A 55 -19.92 -47.55 9.32
C ARG A 55 -19.10 -48.84 9.40
N LEU A 56 -17.78 -48.74 9.52
CA LEU A 56 -16.95 -49.77 10.16
C LEU A 56 -15.83 -49.11 10.99
N ASP A 57 -15.58 -49.79 12.09
CA ASP A 57 -14.87 -49.48 13.34
C ASP A 57 -13.31 -49.68 13.22
N PRO A 58 -12.49 -49.26 14.22
CA PRO A 58 -11.04 -49.20 14.15
C PRO A 58 -10.34 -50.46 14.71
N ARG A 59 -9.02 -50.49 14.50
CA ARG A 59 -7.99 -51.45 15.00
C ARG A 59 -7.69 -52.64 14.08
N GLY A 60 -6.39 -52.86 13.86
CA GLY A 60 -5.81 -53.98 13.12
C GLY A 60 -4.57 -53.52 12.33
N VAL A 61 -3.43 -53.31 12.99
CA VAL A 61 -2.32 -54.29 13.06
C VAL A 61 -1.93 -54.84 11.68
N ARG A 62 -0.74 -54.46 11.19
CA ARG A 62 0.08 -55.33 10.33
C ARG A 62 1.52 -55.32 10.80
N ARG A 63 1.99 -56.51 11.19
CA ARG A 63 3.39 -56.94 11.23
C ARG A 63 3.85 -57.26 9.80
N GLY A 64 5.15 -57.10 9.55
CA GLY A 64 5.84 -57.59 8.34
C GLY A 64 7.30 -57.15 8.27
N LEU A 65 8.19 -57.88 8.96
CA LEU A 65 9.65 -58.03 8.71
C LEU A 65 9.89 -58.77 7.37
N PRO A 66 11.14 -59.09 6.94
CA PRO A 66 12.52 -58.67 7.33
C PRO A 66 13.28 -58.08 6.10
N GLY A 67 14.44 -57.42 6.14
CA GLY A 67 15.73 -57.76 6.73
C GLY A 67 16.74 -58.07 5.61
N MET A 68 17.80 -57.26 5.48
CA MET A 68 19.11 -57.68 4.95
C MET A 68 20.17 -56.66 5.40
N ALA A 69 21.15 -57.17 6.14
CA ALA A 69 22.33 -56.50 6.66
C ALA A 69 23.52 -56.63 5.70
N PHE A 70 24.66 -56.00 6.07
CA PHE A 70 26.05 -56.04 5.55
C PHE A 70 26.51 -54.64 5.09
N PHE A 71 27.62 -54.00 5.51
CA PHE A 71 28.86 -54.24 6.29
C PHE A 71 29.16 -52.92 7.08
N ALA A 72 29.57 -52.84 8.36
CA ALA A 72 30.94 -53.04 8.93
C ALA A 72 32.03 -52.26 8.15
N SER A 73 32.97 -51.44 8.65
CA SER A 73 33.57 -51.19 9.97
C SER A 73 34.47 -49.94 9.82
N ALA A 74 34.69 -49.17 10.89
CA ALA A 74 36.02 -48.63 11.26
C ALA A 74 35.95 -47.92 12.62
N SER A 75 36.66 -48.49 13.58
CA SER A 75 36.86 -48.03 14.95
C SER A 75 38.17 -47.23 15.06
N LEU A 76 38.34 -46.47 16.14
CA LEU A 76 39.56 -46.15 16.92
C LEU A 76 39.26 -44.83 17.68
N SER A 77 38.77 -44.83 18.92
CA SER A 77 39.46 -45.07 20.20
C SER A 77 40.63 -44.12 20.49
N GLY A 78 40.48 -43.31 21.53
CA GLY A 78 41.55 -42.53 22.17
C GLY A 78 41.00 -41.81 23.40
N SER A 79 41.27 -42.37 24.58
CA SER A 79 40.82 -41.93 25.90
C SER A 79 42.01 -41.64 26.81
N LEU A 80 41.77 -40.80 27.84
CA LEU A 80 42.51 -40.57 29.11
C LEU A 80 43.41 -39.30 29.17
N PRO A 81 43.69 -38.75 30.38
CA PRO A 81 42.83 -38.58 31.57
C PRO A 81 42.96 -37.18 32.22
N ASP A 82 42.25 -37.03 33.36
CA ASP A 82 42.09 -35.88 34.25
C ASP A 82 43.37 -35.22 34.80
N GLU A 83 43.31 -33.91 35.02
CA GLU A 83 44.10 -33.24 36.07
C GLU A 83 43.31 -32.05 36.67
N GLU A 84 43.09 -32.13 37.99
CA GLU A 84 42.45 -31.12 38.82
C GLU A 84 43.41 -29.96 39.14
N SER A 85 42.85 -28.73 39.28
CA SER A 85 43.00 -27.86 40.47
C SER A 85 43.19 -26.35 40.17
N HIS A 86 42.57 -25.55 41.04
CA HIS A 86 42.74 -24.10 41.30
C HIS A 86 41.89 -23.07 40.54
N ILE A 87 40.60 -23.08 40.90
CA ILE A 87 39.80 -21.97 41.46
C ILE A 87 40.41 -20.54 41.35
N TRP A 88 39.74 -19.67 40.58
CA TRP A 88 39.28 -18.34 41.04
C TRP A 88 37.92 -18.00 40.41
N HIS A 89 36.97 -17.65 41.27
CA HIS A 89 35.56 -17.39 40.96
C HIS A 89 35.34 -16.14 40.10
N VAL A 90 34.61 -16.30 38.99
CA VAL A 90 33.77 -15.25 38.38
C VAL A 90 32.37 -15.85 38.20
N PRO A 91 31.28 -15.24 38.69
CA PRO A 91 29.94 -15.82 38.52
C PRO A 91 29.53 -15.73 37.04
N SER A 92 29.63 -16.84 36.32
CA SER A 92 29.03 -16.99 35.00
C SER A 92 27.51 -17.05 35.16
N ARG A 93 26.84 -15.94 34.85
CA ARG A 93 25.38 -15.85 34.75
C ARG A 93 24.92 -16.54 33.46
N ASP A 94 25.08 -17.85 33.40
CA ASP A 94 24.71 -18.68 32.24
C ASP A 94 23.52 -19.57 32.59
N SER A 95 22.33 -18.99 32.47
CA SER A 95 21.06 -19.72 32.42
C SER A 95 20.07 -18.95 31.54
N ARG A 96 20.48 -18.63 30.31
CA ARG A 96 19.55 -18.31 29.23
C ARG A 96 19.34 -19.58 28.40
N PRO A 97 18.11 -20.09 28.23
CA PRO A 97 17.90 -21.22 27.35
C PRO A 97 18.30 -20.82 25.92
N LYS A 98 19.25 -21.54 25.34
CA LYS A 98 19.62 -21.44 23.92
C LYS A 98 18.34 -21.60 23.09
N SER A 99 17.83 -20.51 22.53
CA SER A 99 16.73 -20.55 21.59
C SER A 99 17.21 -21.34 20.37
N ARG A 100 16.65 -22.53 20.15
CA ARG A 100 16.88 -23.34 18.95
C ARG A 100 16.60 -22.47 17.71
N GLY A 101 17.54 -22.42 16.78
CA GLY A 101 17.35 -21.77 15.49
C GLY A 101 16.15 -22.39 14.74
N PRO A 102 15.47 -21.63 13.86
CA PRO A 102 14.32 -22.15 13.14
C PRO A 102 14.77 -23.24 12.15
N PRO A 103 13.95 -24.28 11.92
CA PRO A 103 14.22 -25.28 10.89
C PRO A 103 14.16 -24.63 9.50
N SER A 104 14.93 -25.17 8.56
CA SER A 104 14.99 -24.76 7.14
C SER A 104 13.66 -25.09 6.44
N VAL A 105 12.81 -24.07 6.27
CA VAL A 105 11.56 -24.15 5.49
C VAL A 105 11.83 -23.56 4.10
N PRO A 106 11.29 -24.15 3.01
CA PRO A 106 11.47 -23.63 1.64
C PRO A 106 10.98 -22.18 1.48
N ALA A 107 11.75 -21.41 0.71
CA ALA A 107 11.74 -19.95 0.62
C ALA A 107 10.44 -19.27 0.14
N PHE A 108 9.39 -20.01 -0.20
CA PHE A 108 8.15 -19.45 -0.76
C PHE A 108 7.10 -19.09 0.31
N LEU A 109 7.19 -19.66 1.51
CA LEU A 109 6.35 -19.37 2.68
C LEU A 109 7.26 -19.01 3.85
N ASP A 110 7.77 -17.79 3.83
CA ASP A 110 8.74 -17.30 4.80
C ASP A 110 8.13 -17.26 6.22
N LEU A 111 8.90 -17.73 7.21
CA LEU A 111 8.52 -17.81 8.63
C LEU A 111 8.00 -16.47 9.20
N ASP A 112 8.34 -15.34 8.58
CA ASP A 112 7.86 -14.00 8.94
C ASP A 112 6.32 -13.87 8.85
N GLN A 113 5.67 -14.59 7.92
CA GLN A 113 4.20 -14.62 7.85
C GLN A 113 3.63 -15.48 8.99
N TRP A 114 4.22 -16.64 9.28
CA TRP A 114 3.83 -17.51 10.40
C TRP A 114 4.00 -16.83 11.78
N TYR A 115 5.08 -16.06 11.98
CA TYR A 115 5.29 -15.28 13.22
C TYR A 115 4.29 -14.13 13.37
N PHE A 116 3.89 -13.46 12.28
CA PHE A 116 2.76 -12.52 12.28
C PHE A 116 1.46 -13.20 12.72
N PHE A 117 1.22 -14.44 12.28
CA PHE A 117 0.03 -15.21 12.65
C PHE A 117 0.05 -15.73 14.10
N LYS A 118 1.21 -16.07 14.68
CA LYS A 118 1.29 -16.64 16.03
C LYS A 118 1.29 -15.59 17.16
N ASN A 119 1.92 -14.43 16.96
CA ASN A 119 2.31 -13.55 18.08
C ASN A 119 1.48 -12.26 18.31
N GLN A 120 0.29 -12.14 17.71
CA GLN A 120 -0.67 -11.09 18.11
C GLN A 120 -1.34 -11.36 19.48
N ALA A 121 -1.04 -12.47 20.15
CA ALA A 121 -1.64 -12.85 21.44
C ALA A 121 -1.05 -12.12 22.66
N SER A 122 -0.10 -11.19 22.50
CA SER A 122 0.39 -10.38 23.61
C SER A 122 0.54 -8.91 23.20
N SER A 123 -0.60 -8.21 23.12
CA SER A 123 -0.57 -6.77 23.39
C SER A 123 0.10 -6.57 24.75
N PRO A 124 1.11 -5.69 24.89
CA PRO A 124 1.55 -5.28 26.21
C PRO A 124 0.34 -4.72 26.97
N GLY A 125 0.29 -4.97 28.27
CA GLY A 125 -0.85 -4.71 29.15
C GLY A 125 -1.52 -3.34 28.99
N GLY A 126 -2.79 -3.28 29.40
CA GLY A 126 -3.78 -2.22 29.17
C GLY A 126 -3.44 -0.82 29.71
N GLY A 127 -2.35 -0.22 29.24
CA GLY A 127 -2.07 1.20 29.34
C GLY A 127 -2.28 1.91 27.99
N PRO A 128 -2.42 3.25 27.99
CA PRO A 128 -2.56 4.03 26.77
C PRO A 128 -1.34 3.85 25.86
N MET A 129 -1.57 3.68 24.55
CA MET A 129 -0.46 3.51 23.60
C MET A 129 0.44 4.74 23.58
N LYS A 130 1.75 4.54 23.72
CA LYS A 130 2.73 5.62 23.59
C LYS A 130 2.88 6.02 22.12
N LEU A 131 2.63 7.29 21.84
CA LEU A 131 2.86 7.87 20.51
C LEU A 131 4.37 7.94 20.25
N ALA A 132 4.81 7.31 19.16
CA ALA A 132 6.20 7.40 18.74
C ALA A 132 6.58 8.86 18.42
N ARG A 133 7.84 9.20 18.71
CA ARG A 133 8.44 10.40 18.10
C ARG A 133 8.63 10.14 16.62
N VAL A 134 8.24 11.11 15.81
CA VAL A 134 8.45 11.08 14.36
C VAL A 134 9.72 11.85 14.06
N LEU A 135 10.57 11.30 13.19
CA LEU A 135 11.78 11.97 12.75
C LEU A 135 11.43 13.35 12.16
N PRO A 136 12.02 14.47 12.64
CA PRO A 136 11.73 15.79 12.10
C PRO A 136 11.98 15.90 10.60
N ALA A 137 13.07 15.29 10.10
CA ALA A 137 13.37 15.24 8.67
C ALA A 137 12.26 14.56 7.86
N ARG A 138 11.71 13.43 8.35
CA ARG A 138 10.55 12.77 7.69
C ARG A 138 9.33 13.67 7.68
N ARG A 139 9.02 14.32 8.82
CA ARG A 139 7.86 15.21 8.92
C ARG A 139 7.97 16.38 7.93
N TRP A 140 9.15 16.99 7.85
CA TRP A 140 9.42 18.07 6.90
C TRP A 140 9.18 17.62 5.46
N VAL A 141 9.73 16.49 5.05
CA VAL A 141 9.52 15.94 3.70
C VAL A 141 8.03 15.68 3.43
N GLN A 142 7.30 15.07 4.37
CA GLN A 142 5.87 14.82 4.21
C GLN A 142 5.07 16.11 4.02
N VAL A 143 5.34 17.15 4.82
CA VAL A 143 4.65 18.44 4.72
C VAL A 143 4.98 19.14 3.41
N VAL A 144 6.26 19.24 3.05
CA VAL A 144 6.68 19.87 1.78
C VAL A 144 6.06 19.15 0.59
N MET A 145 6.12 17.81 0.55
CA MET A 145 5.54 17.06 -0.57
C MET A 145 4.01 17.22 -0.63
N THR A 146 3.34 17.29 0.51
CA THR A 146 1.89 17.54 0.56
C THR A 146 1.56 18.93 0.02
N LEU A 147 2.33 19.96 0.38
CA LEU A 147 2.15 21.32 -0.14
C LEU A 147 2.38 21.38 -1.66
N VAL A 148 3.40 20.68 -2.17
CA VAL A 148 3.66 20.56 -3.62
C VAL A 148 2.46 19.92 -4.33
N ILE A 149 1.89 18.85 -3.77
CA ILE A 149 0.73 18.16 -4.35
C ILE A 149 -0.52 19.03 -4.32
N VAL A 150 -0.74 19.78 -3.22
CA VAL A 150 -1.84 20.76 -3.14
C VAL A 150 -1.67 21.84 -4.20
N ALA A 151 -0.45 22.37 -4.39
CA ALA A 151 -0.17 23.36 -5.44
C ALA A 151 -0.42 22.80 -6.85
N ILE A 152 0.01 21.56 -7.13
CA ILE A 152 -0.29 20.85 -8.39
C ILE A 152 -1.80 20.73 -8.59
N GLY A 153 -2.55 20.34 -7.56
CA GLY A 153 -4.01 20.21 -7.64
C GLY A 153 -4.72 21.54 -7.90
N ILE A 154 -4.25 22.64 -7.28
CA ILE A 154 -4.76 23.99 -7.54
C ILE A 154 -4.47 24.40 -8.99
N GLN A 155 -3.22 24.27 -9.45
CA GLN A 155 -2.83 24.60 -10.82
C GLN A 155 -3.63 23.77 -11.83
N PHE A 156 -3.79 22.46 -11.59
CA PHE A 156 -4.57 21.58 -12.46
C PHE A 156 -6.05 22.00 -12.50
N THR A 157 -6.61 22.40 -11.36
CA THR A 157 -7.99 22.89 -11.28
C THR A 157 -8.17 24.19 -12.07
N LEU A 158 -7.23 25.12 -11.96
CA LEU A 158 -7.22 26.37 -12.73
C LEU A 158 -7.00 26.12 -14.25
N TRP A 159 -6.38 25.01 -14.62
CA TRP A 159 -6.20 24.59 -16.02
C TRP A 159 -7.43 23.88 -16.60
N VAL A 160 -8.07 22.98 -15.83
CA VAL A 160 -9.17 22.14 -16.35
C VAL A 160 -10.51 22.86 -16.41
N ILE A 161 -10.82 23.75 -15.47
CA ILE A 161 -12.11 24.47 -15.43
C ILE A 161 -12.34 25.33 -16.69
N PRO A 162 -11.37 26.14 -17.16
CA PRO A 162 -11.52 26.88 -18.42
C PRO A 162 -11.82 25.95 -19.60
N HIS A 163 -11.07 24.86 -19.73
CA HIS A 163 -11.28 23.88 -20.79
C HIS A 163 -12.65 23.21 -20.73
N LEU A 164 -13.20 22.94 -19.54
CA LEU A 164 -14.57 22.44 -19.38
C LEU A 164 -15.64 23.45 -19.82
N ASN A 165 -15.30 24.74 -19.82
CA ASN A 165 -16.17 25.84 -20.27
C ASN A 165 -15.87 26.30 -21.72
N GLY A 166 -15.06 25.53 -22.47
CA GLY A 166 -14.68 25.85 -23.85
C GLY A 166 -13.75 27.06 -24.00
N ARG A 167 -13.06 27.45 -22.91
CA ARG A 167 -12.13 28.59 -22.86
C ARG A 167 -10.70 28.12 -22.69
N MET A 168 -9.75 28.90 -23.22
CA MET A 168 -8.32 28.66 -23.00
C MET A 168 -7.93 29.05 -21.57
N PRO A 169 -7.13 28.23 -20.86
CA PRO A 169 -6.65 28.56 -19.52
C PRO A 169 -5.51 29.58 -19.56
N THR A 170 -5.27 30.23 -18.42
CA THR A 170 -4.13 31.16 -18.23
C THR A 170 -2.89 30.48 -17.66
N VAL A 171 -3.05 29.25 -17.14
CA VAL A 171 -1.99 28.43 -16.58
C VAL A 171 -1.85 27.17 -17.42
N SER A 172 -0.64 26.61 -17.48
CA SER A 172 -0.40 25.33 -18.17
C SER A 172 -0.75 24.13 -17.30
N ARG A 173 -1.00 23.00 -17.95
CA ARG A 173 -1.20 21.70 -17.28
C ARG A 173 0.04 21.31 -16.45
N PRO A 174 -0.09 21.08 -15.13
CA PRO A 174 1.04 20.62 -14.32
C PRO A 174 1.32 19.13 -14.57
N PRO A 175 2.51 18.73 -15.04
CA PRO A 175 2.79 17.31 -15.33
C PRO A 175 2.78 16.42 -14.08
N GLY A 176 2.96 17.01 -12.89
CA GLY A 176 2.86 16.28 -11.63
C GLY A 176 1.47 15.68 -11.35
N ALA A 177 0.42 16.09 -12.07
CA ALA A 177 -0.91 15.50 -11.98
C ALA A 177 -0.93 14.02 -12.42
N GLU A 178 -0.01 13.61 -13.27
CA GLU A 178 0.12 12.22 -13.75
C GLU A 178 0.50 11.25 -12.63
N GLY A 179 1.02 11.76 -11.49
CA GLY A 179 1.29 10.95 -10.30
C GLY A 179 0.04 10.27 -9.70
N PHE A 180 -1.16 10.69 -10.09
CA PHE A 180 -2.43 10.08 -9.70
C PHE A 180 -2.92 8.99 -10.68
N LEU A 181 -2.16 8.69 -11.72
CA LEU A 181 -2.47 7.69 -12.76
C LEU A 181 -1.52 6.47 -12.67
N PRO A 182 -1.54 5.67 -11.59
CA PRO A 182 -0.55 4.60 -11.39
C PRO A 182 -0.71 3.43 -12.38
N ILE A 183 -1.92 3.20 -12.91
CA ILE A 183 -2.16 2.16 -13.92
C ILE A 183 -1.53 2.57 -15.25
N ASP A 184 -1.68 3.84 -15.61
CA ASP A 184 -1.06 4.44 -16.78
C ASP A 184 0.47 4.38 -16.70
N GLY A 185 1.06 4.81 -15.58
CA GLY A 185 2.51 4.67 -15.35
C GLY A 185 3.01 3.21 -15.40
N MET A 186 2.19 2.23 -14.98
CA MET A 186 2.51 0.81 -15.11
C MET A 186 2.43 0.32 -16.57
N MET A 187 1.45 0.77 -17.35
CA MET A 187 1.35 0.49 -18.79
C MET A 187 2.50 1.14 -19.56
N ALA A 188 2.81 2.40 -19.28
CA ALA A 188 3.95 3.12 -19.85
C ALA A 188 5.28 2.42 -19.52
N THR A 189 5.41 1.84 -18.32
CA THR A 189 6.58 1.03 -17.97
C THR A 189 6.68 -0.22 -18.84
N ARG A 190 5.57 -0.93 -19.06
CA ARG A 190 5.57 -2.11 -19.95
C ARG A 190 5.86 -1.72 -21.41
N HIS A 191 5.32 -0.60 -21.87
CA HIS A 191 5.59 -0.05 -23.20
C HIS A 191 7.09 0.24 -23.36
N LEU A 192 7.69 1.02 -22.44
CA LEU A 192 9.12 1.30 -22.42
C LEU A 192 9.99 0.05 -22.46
N LEU A 193 9.63 -1.00 -21.70
CA LEU A 193 10.39 -2.25 -21.68
C LEU A 193 10.31 -3.03 -23.01
N TYR A 194 9.26 -2.83 -23.79
CA TYR A 194 9.03 -3.56 -25.05
C TYR A 194 9.55 -2.79 -26.26
N THR A 195 9.28 -1.48 -26.35
CA THR A 195 9.65 -0.64 -27.49
C THR A 195 10.97 0.10 -27.29
N GLY A 196 11.38 0.33 -26.04
CA GLY A 196 12.47 1.24 -25.70
C GLY A 196 12.08 2.72 -25.76
N GLU A 197 10.80 3.02 -26.01
CA GLU A 197 10.29 4.38 -26.19
C GLU A 197 9.50 4.85 -24.96
N ILE A 198 9.60 6.15 -24.66
CA ILE A 198 8.85 6.77 -23.57
C ILE A 198 7.49 7.22 -24.10
N ASP A 199 6.44 6.96 -23.33
CA ASP A 199 5.09 7.42 -23.66
C ASP A 199 5.06 8.96 -23.81
N PRO A 200 4.69 9.49 -25.00
CA PRO A 200 4.63 10.92 -25.22
C PRO A 200 3.42 11.60 -24.56
N ILE A 201 2.43 10.83 -24.09
CA ILE A 201 1.18 11.36 -23.53
C ILE A 201 1.29 11.64 -22.03
N HIS A 202 1.83 10.68 -21.24
CA HIS A 202 2.05 10.84 -19.80
C HIS A 202 3.49 10.47 -19.35
N PRO A 203 4.52 11.17 -19.85
CA PRO A 203 5.92 10.87 -19.51
C PRO A 203 6.25 11.14 -18.03
N ALA A 204 5.59 12.10 -17.38
CA ALA A 204 5.80 12.37 -15.95
C ALA A 204 5.18 11.26 -15.08
N GLY A 205 4.08 10.65 -15.50
CA GLY A 205 3.45 9.49 -14.86
C GLY A 205 4.39 8.30 -14.81
N LEU A 206 5.06 8.00 -15.93
CA LEU A 206 6.13 7.01 -15.99
C LEU A 206 7.28 7.35 -15.03
N ALA A 207 7.80 8.58 -15.07
CA ALA A 207 8.90 9.02 -14.22
C ALA A 207 8.57 8.87 -12.72
N ILE A 208 7.38 9.31 -12.31
CA ILE A 208 6.87 9.21 -10.95
C ILE A 208 6.70 7.74 -10.55
N PHE A 209 6.09 6.92 -11.40
CA PHE A 209 5.87 5.51 -11.13
C PHE A 209 7.20 4.74 -10.94
N LEU A 210 8.17 4.96 -11.83
CA LEU A 210 9.51 4.38 -11.72
C LEU A 210 10.23 4.89 -10.47
N GLY A 211 10.15 6.20 -10.19
CA GLY A 211 10.72 6.80 -8.99
C GLY A 211 10.25 6.11 -7.71
N ILE A 212 8.95 5.83 -7.63
CA ILE A 212 8.36 5.15 -6.48
C ILE A 212 8.77 3.67 -6.41
N CYS A 213 8.80 2.98 -7.55
CA CYS A 213 9.26 1.58 -7.61
C CYS A 213 10.72 1.46 -7.17
N VAL A 214 11.62 2.31 -7.70
CA VAL A 214 13.05 2.32 -7.36
C VAL A 214 13.26 2.69 -5.89
N MET A 215 12.61 3.74 -5.40
CA MET A 215 12.66 4.11 -3.98
C MET A 215 12.20 2.94 -3.09
N SER A 216 11.21 2.16 -3.56
CA SER A 216 10.70 0.98 -2.86
C SER A 216 11.68 -0.19 -2.80
N VAL A 217 12.45 -0.39 -3.87
CA VAL A 217 13.51 -1.42 -3.94
C VAL A 217 14.76 -0.98 -3.18
N VAL A 218 15.08 0.31 -3.12
CA VAL A 218 16.29 0.75 -2.40
C VAL A 218 16.03 0.83 -0.90
N VAL A 219 14.99 1.56 -0.44
CA VAL A 219 14.74 1.85 0.99
C VAL A 219 13.43 1.24 1.49
N ALA A 220 13.14 -0.01 1.11
CA ALA A 220 11.86 -0.69 1.36
C ALA A 220 10.67 0.21 0.99
N LYS A 221 9.45 -0.07 1.46
CA LYS A 221 8.22 0.70 1.16
C LYS A 221 8.22 2.12 1.78
N SER A 222 9.24 2.93 1.50
CA SER A 222 9.50 4.24 2.08
C SER A 222 8.64 5.34 1.45
N PHE A 223 8.25 5.22 0.17
CA PHE A 223 7.37 6.21 -0.47
C PHE A 223 6.12 6.53 0.36
N CYS A 224 5.42 5.49 0.83
CA CYS A 224 4.20 5.62 1.62
C CYS A 224 4.36 6.43 2.91
N SER A 225 5.54 6.41 3.54
CA SER A 225 5.79 7.11 4.81
C SER A 225 6.54 8.43 4.65
N HIS A 226 7.17 8.71 3.51
CA HIS A 226 7.99 9.91 3.32
C HIS A 226 7.37 10.92 2.35
N LEU A 227 6.84 10.46 1.21
CA LEU A 227 6.39 11.34 0.12
C LEU A 227 4.87 11.31 -0.10
N CYS A 228 4.21 10.20 0.19
CA CYS A 228 2.78 10.05 -0.09
C CYS A 228 1.92 10.96 0.84
N PRO A 229 1.07 11.85 0.29
CA PRO A 229 0.22 12.74 1.10
C PRO A 229 -0.89 11.97 1.81
N VAL A 230 -1.42 10.91 1.18
CA VAL A 230 -2.40 10.01 1.80
C VAL A 230 -1.79 9.29 3.00
N GLY A 231 -0.49 8.98 2.94
CA GLY A 231 0.27 8.45 4.06
C GLY A 231 0.36 9.42 5.23
N LEU A 232 0.65 10.70 4.97
CA LEU A 232 0.66 11.76 5.99
C LEU A 232 -0.72 11.89 6.67
N VAL A 233 -1.79 12.00 5.87
CA VAL A 233 -3.17 12.13 6.38
C VAL A 233 -3.54 10.90 7.21
N SER A 234 -3.23 9.69 6.72
CA SER A 234 -3.49 8.44 7.45
C SER A 234 -2.74 8.37 8.78
N GLU A 235 -1.48 8.80 8.79
CA GLU A 235 -0.67 8.86 10.02
C GLU A 235 -1.27 9.85 11.02
N TRP A 236 -1.72 11.01 10.56
CA TRP A 236 -2.35 12.04 11.39
C TRP A 236 -3.67 11.57 11.98
N LEU A 237 -4.57 11.01 11.15
CA LEU A 237 -5.85 10.44 11.61
C LEU A 237 -5.63 9.32 12.62
N GLY A 238 -4.68 8.43 12.36
CA GLY A 238 -4.35 7.34 13.27
C GLY A 238 -3.77 7.84 14.60
N ARG A 239 -2.95 8.90 14.59
CA ARG A 239 -2.43 9.53 15.82
C ARG A 239 -3.50 10.29 16.57
N LEU A 240 -4.40 10.98 15.86
CA LEU A 240 -5.57 11.64 16.43
C LEU A 240 -6.45 10.63 17.16
N GLY A 241 -6.72 9.47 16.56
CA GLY A 241 -7.50 8.42 17.21
C GLY A 241 -6.86 7.86 18.47
N ILE A 242 -5.53 7.70 18.49
CA ILE A 242 -4.82 7.30 19.71
C ILE A 242 -4.93 8.39 20.77
N HIS A 243 -4.84 9.67 20.38
CA HIS A 243 -4.95 10.78 21.32
C HIS A 243 -6.36 10.87 21.92
N LEU A 244 -7.41 10.67 21.12
CA LEU A 244 -8.81 10.75 21.56
C LEU A 244 -9.28 9.49 22.31
N VAL A 245 -8.89 8.31 21.86
CA VAL A 245 -9.43 7.01 22.36
C VAL A 245 -8.42 6.25 23.22
N GLY A 246 -7.15 6.67 23.25
CA GLY A 246 -6.05 6.00 23.98
C GLY A 246 -5.54 4.70 23.34
N ARG A 247 -6.22 4.20 22.30
CA ARG A 247 -5.92 2.93 21.62
C ARG A 247 -6.25 2.99 20.14
N SER A 248 -5.65 2.08 19.35
CA SER A 248 -6.08 1.80 17.98
C SER A 248 -6.76 0.45 17.95
N LEU A 249 -7.92 0.36 17.28
CA LEU A 249 -8.64 -0.88 17.10
C LEU A 249 -7.88 -1.80 16.13
N THR A 250 -7.78 -3.06 16.54
CA THR A 250 -7.23 -4.13 15.71
C THR A 250 -8.37 -5.07 15.35
N PRO A 251 -8.79 -5.14 14.08
CA PRO A 251 -9.81 -6.10 13.69
C PRO A 251 -9.30 -7.53 13.98
N PRO A 252 -10.21 -8.46 14.35
CA PRO A 252 -9.85 -9.85 14.59
C PRO A 252 -9.29 -10.49 13.31
N LYS A 253 -8.46 -11.53 13.46
CA LYS A 253 -7.71 -12.13 12.35
C LYS A 253 -8.60 -12.59 11.19
N TRP A 254 -9.76 -13.17 11.49
CA TRP A 254 -10.71 -13.63 10.49
C TRP A 254 -11.23 -12.51 9.59
N LEU A 255 -11.17 -11.25 10.06
CA LEU A 255 -11.56 -10.06 9.33
C LEU A 255 -10.34 -9.33 8.74
N ASP A 256 -9.24 -9.18 9.49
CA ASP A 256 -8.02 -8.50 9.02
C ASP A 256 -7.38 -9.17 7.79
N ILE A 257 -7.45 -10.50 7.68
CA ILE A 257 -6.89 -11.24 6.54
C ILE A 257 -7.65 -10.96 5.24
N PRO A 258 -8.98 -11.18 5.14
CA PRO A 258 -9.71 -10.92 3.90
C PRO A 258 -9.73 -9.42 3.53
N LEU A 259 -9.79 -8.50 4.50
CA LEU A 259 -9.68 -7.08 4.15
C LEU A 259 -8.29 -6.73 3.59
N ARG A 260 -7.23 -7.37 4.07
CA ARG A 260 -5.88 -7.13 3.55
C ARG A 260 -5.68 -7.78 2.19
N SER A 261 -6.29 -8.92 1.91
CA SER A 261 -6.18 -9.54 0.58
C SER A 261 -6.80 -8.67 -0.49
N LEU A 262 -7.79 -7.82 -0.17
CA LEU A 262 -8.45 -6.94 -1.14
C LEU A 262 -7.47 -6.05 -1.93
N LYS A 263 -6.53 -5.35 -1.29
CA LYS A 263 -5.52 -4.56 -2.03
C LYS A 263 -4.62 -5.42 -2.94
N PHE A 264 -4.36 -6.68 -2.55
CA PHE A 264 -3.55 -7.60 -3.34
C PHE A 264 -4.36 -8.20 -4.49
N LEU A 265 -5.67 -8.39 -4.33
CA LEU A 265 -6.57 -8.77 -5.41
C LEU A 265 -6.66 -7.65 -6.45
N LEU A 266 -6.82 -6.40 -6.02
CA LEU A 266 -6.82 -5.24 -6.92
C LEU A 266 -5.47 -5.11 -7.65
N PHE A 267 -4.35 -5.16 -6.92
CA PHE A 267 -3.02 -5.15 -7.52
C PHE A 267 -2.80 -6.32 -8.48
N GLY A 268 -3.22 -7.53 -8.10
CA GLY A 268 -3.14 -8.73 -8.92
C GLY A 268 -3.98 -8.62 -10.19
N PHE A 269 -5.18 -8.03 -10.11
CA PHE A 269 -6.04 -7.78 -11.27
C PHE A 269 -5.38 -6.83 -12.26
N PHE A 270 -4.92 -5.65 -11.81
CA PHE A 270 -4.27 -4.69 -12.71
C PHE A 270 -2.93 -5.21 -13.24
N GLY A 271 -2.15 -5.90 -12.40
CA GLY A 271 -0.91 -6.54 -12.82
C GLY A 271 -1.17 -7.64 -13.85
N TRP A 272 -2.20 -8.47 -13.65
CA TRP A 272 -2.60 -9.48 -14.63
C TRP A 272 -3.06 -8.85 -15.94
N ALA A 273 -3.93 -7.84 -15.88
CA ALA A 273 -4.46 -7.15 -17.04
C ALA A 273 -3.33 -6.52 -17.87
N VAL A 274 -2.43 -5.79 -17.21
CA VAL A 274 -1.35 -5.04 -17.86
C VAL A 274 -0.19 -5.91 -18.27
N TRP A 275 0.03 -7.12 -17.74
CA TRP A 275 1.19 -7.95 -18.13
C TRP A 275 0.83 -9.20 -18.94
N PHE A 276 -0.39 -9.72 -18.79
CA PHE A 276 -0.80 -10.99 -19.37
C PHE A 276 -2.06 -10.89 -20.25
N ALA A 277 -3.03 -10.04 -19.92
CA ALA A 277 -4.26 -9.95 -20.69
C ALA A 277 -4.12 -9.08 -21.95
N MET A 278 -3.47 -7.93 -21.85
CA MET A 278 -3.24 -7.04 -23.00
C MET A 278 -1.93 -7.40 -23.73
N SER A 279 -1.92 -7.32 -25.05
CA SER A 279 -0.71 -7.38 -25.87
C SER A 279 0.04 -6.03 -25.85
N PRO A 280 1.35 -6.00 -26.19
CA PRO A 280 2.09 -4.74 -26.27
C PRO A 280 1.48 -3.72 -27.24
N ARG A 281 0.92 -4.17 -28.37
CA ARG A 281 0.25 -3.31 -29.35
C ARG A 281 -1.05 -2.70 -28.81
N GLU A 282 -1.82 -3.46 -28.03
CA GLU A 282 -3.04 -2.95 -27.40
C GLU A 282 -2.71 -1.88 -26.35
N ILE A 283 -1.63 -2.07 -25.58
CA ILE A 283 -1.15 -1.07 -24.62
C ILE A 283 -0.76 0.23 -25.34
N GLU A 284 0.03 0.12 -26.41
CA GLU A 284 0.40 1.28 -27.22
C GLU A 284 -0.83 2.00 -27.78
N SER A 285 -1.78 1.26 -28.35
CA SER A 285 -3.04 1.83 -28.86
C SER A 285 -3.87 2.51 -27.77
N PHE A 286 -3.82 1.99 -26.54
CA PHE A 286 -4.52 2.58 -25.40
C PHE A 286 -3.83 3.87 -24.93
N LEU A 287 -2.50 3.87 -24.79
CA LEU A 287 -1.73 5.05 -24.36
C LEU A 287 -1.88 6.21 -25.36
N LEU A 288 -1.99 5.93 -26.65
CA LEU A 288 -2.20 6.93 -27.69
C LEU A 288 -3.67 7.31 -27.91
N SER A 289 -4.60 6.66 -27.20
CA SER A 289 -6.04 6.86 -27.39
C SER A 289 -6.49 8.25 -26.95
N PRO A 290 -7.61 8.78 -27.51
CA PRO A 290 -8.24 9.99 -27.01
C PRO A 290 -8.54 9.93 -25.51
N TYR A 291 -8.93 8.76 -25.00
CA TYR A 291 -9.18 8.54 -23.58
C TYR A 291 -7.95 8.81 -22.72
N ALA A 292 -6.79 8.23 -23.09
CA ALA A 292 -5.55 8.44 -22.35
C ALA A 292 -5.19 9.92 -22.28
N LYS A 293 -5.33 10.66 -23.39
CA LYS A 293 -5.01 12.11 -23.43
C LYS A 293 -5.75 12.95 -22.40
N VAL A 294 -6.98 12.58 -22.01
CA VAL A 294 -7.82 13.35 -21.07
C VAL A 294 -8.14 12.61 -19.77
N VAL A 295 -7.46 11.50 -19.48
CA VAL A 295 -7.78 10.62 -18.35
C VAL A 295 -7.64 11.32 -16.99
N ASP A 296 -6.71 12.25 -16.86
CA ASP A 296 -6.52 13.10 -15.69
C ASP A 296 -7.64 14.12 -15.49
N ALA A 297 -8.14 14.73 -16.57
CA ALA A 297 -9.30 15.61 -16.56
C ALA A 297 -10.57 14.82 -16.21
N LYS A 298 -10.73 13.60 -16.74
CA LYS A 298 -11.83 12.69 -16.36
C LYS A 298 -11.75 12.28 -14.89
N MET A 299 -10.55 11.98 -14.39
CA MET A 299 -10.32 11.71 -12.97
C MET A 299 -10.70 12.93 -12.11
N TRP A 300 -10.31 14.14 -12.51
CA TRP A 300 -10.70 15.36 -11.80
C TRP A 300 -12.22 15.55 -11.81
N ALA A 301 -12.88 15.39 -12.96
CA ALA A 301 -14.33 15.54 -13.12
C ALA A 301 -15.12 14.52 -12.27
N PHE A 302 -14.53 13.36 -11.98
CA PHE A 302 -15.14 12.37 -11.08
C PHE A 302 -15.04 12.75 -9.60
N PHE A 303 -13.97 13.43 -9.16
CA PHE A 303 -13.72 13.71 -7.74
C PHE A 303 -14.05 15.15 -7.30
N ALA A 304 -13.92 16.13 -8.19
CA ALA A 304 -14.06 17.55 -7.85
C ALA A 304 -15.51 17.96 -7.50
N PRO A 305 -16.55 17.49 -8.23
CA PRO A 305 -17.93 17.48 -7.77
C PRO A 305 -18.23 16.13 -7.10
N PRO A 306 -17.98 15.95 -5.79
CA PRO A 306 -18.13 14.65 -5.17
C PRO A 306 -19.61 14.26 -5.12
N SER A 307 -19.94 13.10 -5.69
CA SER A 307 -21.27 12.49 -5.54
C SER A 307 -21.57 12.19 -4.07
N THR A 308 -22.86 12.04 -3.72
CA THR A 308 -23.26 11.60 -2.36
C THR A 308 -22.55 10.31 -1.95
N THR A 309 -22.43 9.35 -2.88
CA THR A 309 -21.70 8.10 -2.66
C THR A 309 -20.23 8.36 -2.34
N THR A 310 -19.56 9.23 -3.09
CA THR A 310 -18.16 9.62 -2.86
C THR A 310 -17.97 10.21 -1.47
N ILE A 311 -18.86 11.13 -1.05
CA ILE A 311 -18.81 11.76 0.27
C ILE A 311 -18.98 10.71 1.38
N VAL A 312 -19.97 9.83 1.26
CA VAL A 312 -20.24 8.78 2.25
C VAL A 312 -19.04 7.83 2.38
N VAL A 313 -18.49 7.36 1.25
CA VAL A 313 -17.33 6.47 1.25
C VAL A 313 -16.12 7.16 1.88
N LEU A 314 -15.84 8.41 1.51
CA LEU A 314 -14.72 9.15 2.07
C LEU A 314 -14.90 9.40 3.59
N ALA A 315 -16.11 9.72 4.03
CA ALA A 315 -16.42 9.88 5.45
C ALA A 315 -16.18 8.58 6.24
N ILE A 316 -16.63 7.44 5.72
CA ILE A 316 -16.37 6.12 6.31
C ILE A 316 -14.86 5.85 6.41
N LEU A 317 -14.10 6.15 5.36
CA LEU A 317 -12.65 5.95 5.35
C LEU A 317 -11.93 6.86 6.35
N VAL A 318 -12.32 8.13 6.44
CA VAL A 318 -11.73 9.10 7.36
C VAL A 318 -12.03 8.72 8.81
N ILE A 319 -13.31 8.50 9.14
CA ILE A 319 -13.76 8.10 10.48
C ILE A 319 -13.11 6.75 10.85
N GLY A 320 -13.15 5.78 9.93
CA GLY A 320 -12.51 4.47 10.13
C GLY A 320 -11.00 4.57 10.35
N SER A 321 -10.31 5.51 9.70
CA SER A 321 -8.86 5.73 9.86
C SER A 321 -8.47 6.29 11.22
N VAL A 322 -9.41 6.93 11.93
CA VAL A 322 -9.22 7.35 13.33
C VAL A 322 -9.14 6.11 14.23
N PHE A 323 -10.04 5.15 14.03
CA PHE A 323 -10.07 3.95 14.87
C PHE A 323 -9.02 2.91 14.47
N VAL A 324 -8.85 2.68 13.16
CA VAL A 324 -7.92 1.71 12.59
C VAL A 324 -6.83 2.45 11.85
N ARG A 325 -5.61 2.43 12.40
CA ARG A 325 -4.46 3.10 11.78
C ARG A 325 -4.23 2.62 10.35
N ASP A 326 -4.00 3.61 9.48
CA ASP A 326 -3.63 3.40 8.08
C ASP A 326 -4.65 2.56 7.29
N LEU A 327 -5.95 2.67 7.60
CA LEU A 327 -7.04 1.85 7.05
C LEU A 327 -6.97 1.73 5.51
N TRP A 328 -6.90 2.86 4.80
CA TRP A 328 -6.78 2.88 3.34
C TRP A 328 -5.53 2.15 2.84
N CYS A 329 -4.36 2.54 3.38
CA CYS A 329 -3.06 1.98 2.99
C CYS A 329 -2.92 0.49 3.34
N ARG A 330 -3.65 0.02 4.35
CA ARG A 330 -3.62 -1.36 4.86
C ARG A 330 -4.52 -2.28 4.04
N TYR A 331 -5.69 -1.82 3.60
CA TYR A 331 -6.72 -2.71 3.02
C TYR A 331 -7.10 -2.40 1.57
N LEU A 332 -7.04 -1.14 1.12
CA LEU A 332 -7.64 -0.73 -0.15
C LEU A 332 -6.62 -0.26 -1.19
N CYS A 333 -5.45 0.22 -0.78
CA CYS A 333 -4.48 0.83 -1.69
C CYS A 333 -3.72 -0.22 -2.52
N PRO A 334 -4.01 -0.42 -3.83
CA PRO A 334 -3.28 -1.36 -4.68
C PRO A 334 -1.83 -0.92 -4.88
N TYR A 335 -1.60 0.40 -4.89
CA TYR A 335 -0.27 0.97 -4.96
C TYR A 335 0.58 0.56 -3.76
N GLY A 336 -0.01 0.60 -2.57
CA GLY A 336 0.60 0.11 -1.33
C GLY A 336 0.89 -1.39 -1.34
N ALA A 337 0.14 -2.19 -2.11
CA ALA A 337 0.44 -3.61 -2.32
C ALA A 337 1.68 -3.79 -3.21
N LEU A 338 1.72 -3.12 -4.37
CA LEU A 338 2.88 -3.12 -5.29
C LEU A 338 4.17 -2.76 -4.56
N VAL A 339 4.21 -1.59 -3.92
CA VAL A 339 5.44 -1.14 -3.23
C VAL A 339 5.76 -1.95 -1.98
N GLY A 340 4.78 -2.65 -1.39
CA GLY A 340 5.00 -3.62 -0.32
C GLY A 340 5.69 -4.89 -0.81
N VAL A 341 5.27 -5.41 -1.96
CA VAL A 341 5.93 -6.53 -2.64
C VAL A 341 7.35 -6.16 -3.06
N LEU A 342 7.55 -4.99 -3.69
CA LEU A 342 8.89 -4.49 -4.03
C LEU A 342 9.74 -4.28 -2.77
N GLY A 343 9.14 -3.73 -1.72
CA GLY A 343 9.77 -3.51 -0.43
C GLY A 343 10.26 -4.79 0.24
N ARG A 344 9.61 -5.94 0.00
CA ARG A 344 10.08 -7.26 0.47
C ARG A 344 11.44 -7.62 -0.12
N PHE A 345 11.77 -7.15 -1.32
CA PHE A 345 13.07 -7.38 -1.98
C PHE A 345 14.08 -6.26 -1.73
N ALA A 346 13.70 -5.26 -0.93
CA ALA A 346 14.54 -4.08 -0.80
C ALA A 346 15.93 -4.31 -0.21
N ILE A 347 16.88 -3.48 -0.65
CA ILE A 347 18.28 -3.50 -0.24
C ILE A 347 18.37 -3.06 1.22
N PHE A 348 17.95 -1.84 1.54
CA PHE A 348 18.05 -1.29 2.88
C PHE A 348 16.78 -1.56 3.69
N LYS A 349 16.93 -2.31 4.79
CA LYS A 349 15.84 -2.66 5.72
C LYS A 349 16.27 -2.46 7.15
N VAL A 350 15.29 -2.32 8.04
CA VAL A 350 15.53 -2.31 9.49
C VAL A 350 15.99 -3.71 9.92
N SER A 351 17.15 -3.76 10.58
CA SER A 351 17.74 -4.95 11.15
C SER A 351 17.96 -4.76 12.64
N ARG A 352 17.84 -5.86 13.37
CA ARG A 352 17.99 -5.95 14.82
C ARG A 352 19.27 -6.70 15.14
N ASP A 353 20.05 -6.16 16.06
CA ASP A 353 21.15 -6.85 16.70
C ASP A 353 20.61 -7.71 17.84
N ALA A 354 20.88 -9.02 17.79
CA ALA A 354 20.35 -9.95 18.78
C ALA A 354 21.04 -9.80 20.13
N ASP A 355 22.32 -9.44 20.13
CA ASP A 355 23.17 -9.40 21.31
C ASP A 355 22.92 -8.15 22.15
N LEU A 356 22.57 -7.04 21.48
CA LEU A 356 22.20 -5.76 22.12
C LEU A 356 20.72 -5.72 22.56
N CYS A 357 19.87 -6.62 22.08
CA CYS A 357 18.43 -6.55 22.33
C CYS A 357 18.08 -7.03 23.75
N THR A 358 17.37 -6.17 24.50
CA THR A 358 16.88 -6.46 25.85
C THR A 358 15.45 -7.02 25.88
N ASP A 359 14.85 -7.31 24.72
CA ASP A 359 13.46 -7.73 24.56
C ASP A 359 12.42 -6.80 25.24
N CYS A 360 12.71 -5.49 25.34
CA CYS A 360 11.82 -4.51 25.96
C CYS A 360 10.52 -4.22 25.18
N ARG A 361 10.40 -4.75 23.95
CA ARG A 361 9.25 -4.60 23.02
C ARG A 361 8.86 -3.15 22.65
N ALA A 362 9.65 -2.14 23.00
CA ALA A 362 9.40 -0.74 22.65
C ALA A 362 9.22 -0.53 21.14
N CYS A 363 10.05 -1.18 20.32
CA CYS A 363 9.99 -1.13 18.86
C CYS A 363 8.68 -1.69 18.28
N THR A 364 8.12 -2.74 18.91
CA THR A 364 6.84 -3.34 18.51
C THR A 364 5.66 -2.47 18.92
N ALA A 365 5.72 -1.89 20.12
CA ALA A 365 4.65 -1.02 20.62
C ALA A 365 4.43 0.23 19.73
N VAL A 366 5.49 0.77 19.13
CA VAL A 366 5.40 1.96 18.27
C VAL A 366 5.09 1.67 16.81
N CYS A 367 5.22 0.41 16.36
CA CYS A 367 5.11 0.06 14.94
C CYS A 367 3.70 0.30 14.40
N PRO A 368 3.48 1.20 13.42
CA PRO A 368 2.15 1.46 12.85
C PRO A 368 1.50 0.20 12.26
N ALA A 369 2.31 -0.65 11.61
CA ALA A 369 1.90 -1.91 11.03
C ALA A 369 1.70 -3.05 12.06
N ARG A 370 2.00 -2.80 13.34
CA ARG A 370 1.90 -3.79 14.45
C ARG A 370 2.75 -5.04 14.23
N LEU A 371 3.96 -4.85 13.68
CA LEU A 371 4.89 -5.94 13.44
C LEU A 371 5.61 -6.34 14.74
N PRO A 372 5.89 -7.63 14.97
CA PRO A 372 6.68 -8.10 16.11
C PRO A 372 8.18 -7.82 15.89
N VAL A 373 8.55 -6.56 15.67
CA VAL A 373 9.92 -6.09 15.39
C VAL A 373 10.96 -6.65 16.37
N HIS A 374 10.63 -6.81 17.65
CA HIS A 374 11.54 -7.39 18.67
C HIS A 374 11.99 -8.83 18.35
N GLN A 375 11.23 -9.57 17.56
CA GLN A 375 11.52 -10.97 17.21
C GLN A 375 12.21 -11.10 15.84
N LEU A 376 12.07 -10.08 15.00
CA LEU A 376 12.61 -10.09 13.64
C LEU A 376 14.07 -9.65 13.66
N SER A 377 14.97 -10.50 13.16
CA SER A 377 16.38 -10.11 12.92
C SER A 377 16.48 -9.08 11.78
N ARG A 378 15.58 -9.18 10.81
CA ARG A 378 15.41 -8.24 9.71
C ARG A 378 13.94 -8.07 9.41
N VAL A 379 13.46 -6.84 9.37
CA VAL A 379 12.05 -6.55 9.14
C VAL A 379 11.75 -6.69 7.65
N SER A 380 11.28 -7.86 7.22
CA SER A 380 11.00 -8.15 5.81
C SER A 380 9.51 -8.09 5.43
N SER A 381 8.62 -7.86 6.39
CA SER A 381 7.17 -7.80 6.14
C SER A 381 6.77 -6.78 5.06
N ILE A 382 5.90 -7.20 4.14
CA ILE A 382 5.27 -6.36 3.09
C ILE A 382 4.45 -5.18 3.65
N GLU A 383 4.06 -5.25 4.92
CA GLU A 383 3.33 -4.18 5.60
C GLU A 383 4.27 -3.12 6.22
N CYS A 384 5.59 -3.37 6.28
CA CYS A 384 6.54 -2.40 6.79
C CYS A 384 6.67 -1.22 5.82
N THR A 385 6.28 -0.02 6.25
CA THR A 385 6.37 1.23 5.46
C THR A 385 7.72 1.94 5.61
N SER A 386 8.74 1.27 6.15
CA SER A 386 10.08 1.85 6.37
C SER A 386 10.06 3.21 7.11
N CYS A 387 9.07 3.45 7.99
CA CYS A 387 8.91 4.74 8.67
C CYS A 387 10.00 5.01 9.72
N GLN A 388 10.70 3.95 10.18
CA GLN A 388 11.81 3.98 11.13
C GLN A 388 11.47 4.45 12.56
N ASP A 389 10.18 4.56 12.91
CA ASP A 389 9.74 4.87 14.27
C ASP A 389 10.28 3.85 15.30
N CYS A 390 10.40 2.58 14.89
CA CYS A 390 10.96 1.52 15.73
C CYS A 390 12.45 1.72 16.08
N VAL A 391 13.22 2.33 15.18
CA VAL A 391 14.64 2.66 15.41
C VAL A 391 14.75 3.78 16.43
N LEU A 392 13.91 4.81 16.30
CA LEU A 392 13.90 5.97 17.22
C LEU A 392 13.38 5.63 18.62
N ALA A 393 12.50 4.64 18.74
CA ALA A 393 11.93 4.22 20.01
C ALA A 393 12.80 3.21 20.77
N CYS A 394 13.85 2.67 20.14
CA CYS A 394 14.71 1.69 20.79
C CYS A 394 15.54 2.37 21.91
N PRO A 395 15.47 1.90 23.16
CA PRO A 395 16.24 2.49 24.25
C PRO A 395 17.73 2.10 24.22
N VAL A 396 18.09 1.05 23.48
CA VAL A 396 19.48 0.60 23.33
C VAL A 396 20.02 1.15 22.03
N GLU A 397 21.02 2.04 22.13
CA GLU A 397 21.67 2.63 20.97
C GLU A 397 22.30 1.55 20.09
N GLY A 398 22.10 1.66 18.78
CA GLY A 398 22.64 0.73 17.78
C GLY A 398 21.98 -0.65 17.68
N CYS A 399 21.08 -1.00 18.61
CA CYS A 399 20.35 -2.27 18.58
C CYS A 399 19.46 -2.42 17.34
N LEU A 400 18.83 -1.34 16.87
CA LEU A 400 18.10 -1.30 15.59
C LEU A 400 18.76 -0.30 14.64
N HIS A 401 18.90 -0.69 13.38
CA HIS A 401 19.57 0.12 12.36
C HIS A 401 19.06 -0.24 10.96
N ILE A 402 19.24 0.66 9.98
CA ILE A 402 18.98 0.35 8.57
C ILE A 402 20.27 -0.23 7.96
N ARG A 403 20.22 -1.47 7.46
CA ARG A 403 21.37 -2.16 6.84
C ARG A 403 21.00 -2.83 5.51
N ALA A 404 22.01 -2.91 4.63
CA ALA A 404 21.97 -3.72 3.41
C ALA A 404 22.01 -5.23 3.75
N PRO A 405 21.67 -6.14 2.80
CA PRO A 405 21.78 -7.58 3.01
C PRO A 405 23.22 -8.01 3.28
N ARG A 406 23.41 -9.04 4.10
CA ARG A 406 24.73 -9.64 4.36
C ARG A 406 25.43 -10.20 3.11
N VAL A 407 24.68 -10.46 2.04
CA VAL A 407 25.19 -10.97 0.75
C VAL A 407 26.17 -10.00 0.07
N PHE A 408 26.04 -8.69 0.31
CA PHE A 408 26.97 -7.69 -0.22
C PHE A 408 28.22 -7.56 0.68
N GLY A 409 28.87 -8.68 0.99
CA GLY A 409 29.87 -8.96 2.05
C GLY A 409 31.06 -8.00 2.24
N GLY A 410 30.77 -6.73 2.49
CA GLY A 410 31.72 -5.64 2.72
C GLY A 410 31.04 -4.28 2.93
N TRP A 411 29.78 -4.12 2.50
CA TRP A 411 28.98 -2.91 2.67
C TRP A 411 28.03 -2.98 3.88
N GLN A 412 28.56 -3.38 5.04
CA GLN A 412 27.80 -3.44 6.31
C GLN A 412 27.62 -2.08 7.00
N ARG A 413 27.74 -0.96 6.26
CA ARG A 413 27.47 0.37 6.80
C ARG A 413 25.99 0.49 7.14
N TRP A 414 25.70 0.45 8.43
CA TRP A 414 24.47 0.95 9.02
C TRP A 414 24.24 2.42 8.66
N MET A 415 23.02 2.75 8.28
CA MET A 415 22.57 4.12 8.05
C MET A 415 21.72 4.60 9.22
N LYS A 416 22.00 5.83 9.68
CA LYS A 416 21.08 6.53 10.59
C LYS A 416 19.77 6.82 9.86
N PRO A 417 18.62 6.90 10.58
CA PRO A 417 17.32 7.22 9.98
C PRO A 417 17.32 8.43 9.05
N VAL A 418 17.98 9.53 9.45
CA VAL A 418 18.09 10.75 8.61
C VAL A 418 18.76 10.46 7.27
N THR A 419 19.84 9.68 7.24
CA THR A 419 20.51 9.26 6.01
C THR A 419 19.59 8.43 5.12
N ALA A 420 18.79 7.53 5.70
CA ALA A 420 17.85 6.72 4.94
C ALA A 420 16.74 7.59 4.31
N VAL A 421 16.27 8.63 5.02
CA VAL A 421 15.37 9.65 4.45
C VAL A 421 16.06 10.39 3.30
N ALA A 422 17.28 10.87 3.52
CA ALA A 422 18.04 11.61 2.50
C ALA A 422 18.30 10.78 1.24
N VAL A 423 18.64 9.49 1.38
CA VAL A 423 18.79 8.57 0.26
C VAL A 423 17.46 8.38 -0.47
N ALA A 424 16.36 8.15 0.25
CA ALA A 424 15.06 7.92 -0.38
C ALA A 424 14.56 9.16 -1.14
N VAL A 425 14.70 10.35 -0.57
CA VAL A 425 14.35 11.63 -1.22
C VAL A 425 15.32 11.97 -2.34
N GLY A 426 16.62 11.72 -2.14
CA GLY A 426 17.65 11.93 -3.16
C GLY A 426 17.39 11.09 -4.40
N LEU A 427 17.04 9.81 -4.25
CA LEU A 427 16.64 8.94 -5.37
C LEU A 427 15.43 9.48 -6.12
N TRP A 428 14.40 9.91 -5.38
CA TRP A 428 13.21 10.52 -5.97
C TRP A 428 13.57 11.76 -6.80
N VAL A 429 14.37 12.67 -6.24
CA VAL A 429 14.83 13.90 -6.92
C VAL A 429 15.68 13.59 -8.14
N VAL A 430 16.60 12.62 -8.06
CA VAL A 430 17.45 12.23 -9.18
C VAL A 430 16.63 11.64 -10.32
N ILE A 431 15.67 10.76 -10.04
CA ILE A 431 14.85 10.13 -11.08
C ILE A 431 13.94 11.16 -11.73
N VAL A 432 13.14 11.89 -10.94
CA VAL A 432 12.22 12.91 -11.46
C VAL A 432 12.99 14.06 -12.13
N GLY A 433 14.10 14.48 -11.55
CA GLY A 433 14.99 15.50 -12.12
C GLY A 433 15.65 15.04 -13.42
N GLY A 434 16.02 13.77 -13.53
CA GLY A 434 16.55 13.18 -14.76
C GLY A 434 15.57 13.31 -15.91
N PHE A 435 14.32 12.88 -15.72
CA PHE A 435 13.25 13.02 -16.72
C PHE A 435 12.96 14.48 -17.09
N ARG A 436 13.08 15.41 -16.13
CA ARG A 436 12.96 16.86 -16.41
C ARG A 436 14.07 17.39 -17.29
N VAL A 437 15.32 17.02 -17.01
CA VAL A 437 16.50 17.51 -17.74
C VAL A 437 16.57 16.91 -19.15
N THR A 438 16.09 15.68 -19.34
CA THR A 438 16.06 15.01 -20.65
C THR A 438 14.86 15.38 -21.51
N GLY A 439 13.96 16.25 -21.03
CA GLY A 439 12.78 16.70 -21.77
C GLY A 439 11.54 15.80 -21.62
N TYR A 440 11.67 14.60 -21.06
CA TYR A 440 10.59 13.64 -20.83
C TYR A 440 9.78 13.95 -19.56
N TRP A 441 9.36 15.19 -19.39
CA TRP A 441 8.51 15.61 -18.27
C TRP A 441 7.23 16.32 -18.70
N HIS A 442 7.21 16.92 -19.88
CA HIS A 442 6.00 17.50 -20.47
C HIS A 442 5.55 16.60 -21.61
N ASN A 443 4.25 16.60 -21.88
CA ASN A 443 3.69 15.88 -23.02
C ASN A 443 3.59 16.79 -24.25
N ASP A 444 3.33 16.16 -25.39
CA ASP A 444 3.31 16.84 -26.69
C ASP A 444 1.90 17.29 -27.13
N ILE A 445 0.94 17.36 -26.20
CA ILE A 445 -0.44 17.72 -26.52
C ILE A 445 -0.61 19.24 -26.48
N SER A 446 -1.10 19.80 -27.59
CA SER A 446 -1.41 21.23 -27.67
C SER A 446 -2.62 21.61 -26.80
N GLU A 447 -2.63 22.82 -26.25
CA GLU A 447 -3.77 23.33 -25.47
C GLU A 447 -5.05 23.40 -26.33
N GLN A 448 -4.95 23.62 -27.64
CA GLN A 448 -6.08 23.58 -28.55
C GLN A 448 -6.68 22.18 -28.66
N GLU A 449 -5.83 21.16 -28.73
CA GLU A 449 -6.26 19.75 -28.72
C GLU A 449 -6.92 19.41 -27.38
N TYR A 450 -6.37 19.86 -26.25
CA TYR A 450 -7.01 19.70 -24.95
C TYR A 450 -8.39 20.33 -24.91
N ASN A 451 -8.54 21.57 -25.39
CA ASN A 451 -9.83 22.25 -25.44
C ASN A 451 -10.87 21.47 -26.24
N HIS A 452 -10.49 20.96 -27.41
CA HIS A 452 -11.39 20.13 -28.21
C HIS A 452 -11.76 18.81 -27.51
N ARG A 453 -10.78 18.07 -26.99
CA ARG A 453 -11.01 16.75 -26.40
C ARG A 453 -11.75 16.78 -25.06
N ILE A 454 -11.46 17.78 -24.22
CA ILE A 454 -12.10 17.95 -22.92
C ILE A 454 -13.60 18.25 -23.08
N GLN A 455 -13.98 19.03 -24.10
CA GLN A 455 -15.39 19.29 -24.43
C GLN A 455 -16.14 18.01 -24.82
N GLU A 456 -15.46 17.08 -25.49
CA GLU A 456 -16.05 15.81 -25.94
C GLU A 456 -15.80 14.64 -24.98
N MET A 457 -15.23 14.85 -23.79
CA MET A 457 -14.76 13.76 -22.93
C MET A 457 -15.87 12.81 -22.44
N ASN A 458 -17.12 13.27 -22.47
CA ASN A 458 -18.31 12.50 -22.10
C ASN A 458 -18.96 11.77 -23.28
N SER A 459 -18.45 11.98 -24.50
CA SER A 459 -18.94 11.27 -25.69
C SER A 459 -18.57 9.78 -25.64
N PRO A 460 -19.32 8.92 -26.36
CA PRO A 460 -19.02 7.48 -26.45
C PRO A 460 -17.61 7.16 -26.97
N LEU A 461 -16.95 8.10 -27.64
CA LEU A 461 -15.55 7.95 -28.09
C LEU A 461 -14.57 7.76 -26.91
N TYR A 462 -14.94 8.26 -25.74
CA TYR A 462 -14.13 8.20 -24.52
C TYR A 462 -14.73 7.25 -23.48
N SER A 463 -15.75 6.47 -23.81
CA SER A 463 -16.21 5.37 -22.96
C SER A 463 -15.39 4.12 -23.28
N HIS A 464 -14.98 3.41 -22.22
CA HIS A 464 -14.41 2.07 -22.35
C HIS A 464 -15.55 1.13 -22.79
N ILE A 465 -15.21 0.06 -23.51
CA ILE A 465 -16.15 -0.91 -24.11
C ILE A 465 -17.12 -1.56 -23.08
N GLY A 466 -16.90 -1.39 -21.77
CA GLY A 466 -17.81 -1.83 -20.69
C GLY A 466 -18.72 -0.74 -20.10
N GLY A 467 -18.66 0.50 -20.59
CA GLY A 467 -19.47 1.63 -20.14
C GLY A 467 -20.52 2.04 -21.18
N THR A 468 -21.19 1.05 -21.78
CA THR A 468 -22.33 1.32 -22.66
C THR A 468 -23.42 2.04 -21.88
N ALA A 469 -23.67 3.28 -22.27
CA ALA A 469 -24.99 3.77 -22.65
C ALA A 469 -26.17 3.02 -22.00
N MET A 470 -26.59 3.54 -20.86
CA MET A 470 -27.96 3.52 -20.37
C MET A 470 -28.23 4.99 -20.04
N GLU A 471 -29.14 5.75 -20.66
CA GLU A 471 -30.39 5.45 -21.34
C GLU A 471 -30.61 6.52 -22.46
N GLU A 472 -31.15 6.09 -23.60
CA GLU A 472 -32.10 6.90 -24.39
C GLU A 472 -33.51 6.63 -23.87
#